data_AF-A0A8D8FYE7-F1
#
_entry.id   AF-A0A8D8FYE7-F1
#
_cell.length_a   1.000
_cell.length_b   1.000
_cell.length_c   1.000
_cell.angle_alpha   90.00
_cell.angle_beta   90.00
_cell.angle_gamma   90.00
#
_symmetry.space_group_name_H-M   'P 1'
#
loop_
_entity.id
_entity.type
_entity.pdbx_description
1 polymer ?
#
loop_
_entity_poly.entity_id
_entity_poly.type
_entity_poly.pdbx_seq_one_letter_code
_entity_poly.pdbx_strand_id
1 'polypeptide(L)'
;IYVKMSKVIKKFEDQAENASKTNSTEDRLNLHDVVYTTAPELQNMTDLYIAPKEPFPIWERFLNKVFDGIPEAQLNVKEDLILTSNADLLYLRLLADYLAQTPLTHIELFIWWTVVEELILHTTTEIRKLHYEHYQSMMTANGFTPRSLYCTGTVNKLMGMAVSYAIAGQNFLQDTKPKVQQMLQYIQHAFERLVRDTTWMDWSTKRATLDKSEAMRSLIGFPEWILDEEQLKKLYDTLDISDSQHLDNMLQIIRLRNVKKLRYWRLKNVVGWDTLPTNVNAFHTFQDNAITIPIAILQYPFYHLGLEALNYGAI
;
A
#
# COMPACT_ATOMS: atom_id res chain seq x y z
N ILE A 1 30.45 -1.64 3.65
CA ILE A 1 29.76 -2.71 2.88
C ILE A 1 28.33 -2.30 2.56
N TYR A 2 27.49 -2.01 3.57
CA TYR A 2 26.11 -1.52 3.40
C TYR A 2 25.95 -0.47 2.28
N VAL A 3 26.59 0.71 2.43
CA VAL A 3 26.53 1.80 1.45
C VAL A 3 26.90 1.37 0.02
N LYS A 4 27.87 0.45 -0.13
CA LYS A 4 28.28 -0.06 -1.45
C LYS A 4 27.16 -0.92 -2.05
N MET A 5 26.57 -1.82 -1.27
CA MET A 5 25.44 -2.66 -1.71
C MET A 5 24.21 -1.80 -2.01
N SER A 6 23.87 -0.83 -1.16
CA SER A 6 22.75 0.09 -1.39
C SER A 6 22.91 0.86 -2.71
N LYS A 7 24.11 1.33 -3.03
CA LYS A 7 24.40 1.98 -4.32
C LYS A 7 24.24 1.04 -5.52
N VAL A 8 24.63 -0.23 -5.37
CA VAL A 8 24.48 -1.23 -6.44
C VAL A 8 23.01 -1.55 -6.67
N ILE A 9 22.25 -1.83 -5.60
CA ILE A 9 20.80 -2.08 -5.66
C ILE A 9 20.08 -0.87 -6.27
N LYS A 10 20.41 0.36 -5.83
CA LYS A 10 19.84 1.57 -6.41
C LYS A 10 20.12 1.70 -7.90
N LYS A 11 21.33 1.34 -8.35
CA LYS A 11 21.66 1.30 -9.78
C LYS A 11 20.84 0.27 -10.56
N PHE A 12 20.42 -0.82 -9.93
CA PHE A 12 19.53 -1.81 -10.55
C PHE A 12 18.10 -1.27 -10.68
N GLU A 13 17.59 -0.62 -9.64
CA GLU A 13 16.30 0.08 -9.68
C GLU A 13 16.28 1.13 -10.81
N ASP A 14 17.32 1.97 -10.88
CA ASP A 14 17.41 3.02 -11.90
C ASP A 14 17.49 2.43 -13.32
N GLN A 15 18.12 1.26 -13.50
CA GLN A 15 18.17 0.56 -14.78
C GLN A 15 16.81 -0.03 -15.16
N ALA A 16 16.11 -0.67 -14.22
CA ALA A 16 14.77 -1.18 -14.43
C ALA A 16 13.78 -0.07 -14.75
N GLU A 17 13.83 1.04 -14.01
CA GLU A 17 13.00 2.22 -14.25
C GLU A 17 13.33 2.87 -15.61
N ASN A 18 14.59 2.92 -16.01
CA ASN A 18 14.95 3.44 -17.33
C ASN A 18 14.54 2.50 -18.47
N ALA A 19 14.53 1.19 -18.24
CA ALA A 19 14.03 0.21 -19.21
C ALA A 19 12.50 0.27 -19.36
N SER A 20 11.76 0.62 -18.31
CA SER A 20 10.30 0.81 -18.36
C SER A 20 9.87 2.15 -18.98
N LYS A 21 10.79 3.13 -19.09
CA LYS A 21 10.51 4.42 -19.71
C LYS A 21 10.30 4.26 -21.22
N THR A 22 9.05 4.14 -21.62
CA THR A 22 8.63 4.33 -23.02
C THR A 22 8.59 5.82 -23.36
N ASN A 23 8.86 6.13 -24.64
CA ASN A 23 8.75 7.48 -25.20
C ASN A 23 7.29 7.89 -25.49
N SER A 24 6.34 6.95 -25.40
CA SER A 24 4.92 7.18 -25.62
C SER A 24 4.17 7.25 -24.29
N THR A 25 3.46 8.36 -24.06
CA THR A 25 2.58 8.54 -22.88
C THR A 25 1.45 7.50 -22.83
N GLU A 26 1.02 6.97 -23.99
CA GLU A 26 -0.02 5.94 -24.08
C GLU A 26 0.46 4.59 -23.53
N ASP A 27 1.74 4.24 -23.70
CA ASP A 27 2.28 2.96 -23.22
C ASP A 27 2.43 2.92 -21.69
N ARG A 28 2.63 4.08 -21.04
CA ARG A 28 2.77 4.17 -19.57
C ARG A 28 1.47 3.87 -18.81
N LEU A 29 0.34 3.94 -19.50
CA LEU A 29 -1.00 3.66 -18.97
C LEU A 29 -1.50 2.27 -19.36
N ASN A 30 -0.75 1.55 -20.20
CA ASN A 30 -1.18 0.26 -20.73
C ASN A 30 -0.70 -0.90 -19.84
N LEU A 31 -1.62 -1.83 -19.57
CA LEU A 31 -1.38 -3.14 -18.94
C LEU A 31 -0.47 -4.07 -19.80
N HIS A 32 0.17 -3.57 -20.86
CA HIS A 32 0.99 -4.37 -21.78
C HIS A 32 2.34 -4.80 -21.21
N ASP A 33 2.82 -4.17 -20.13
CA ASP A 33 4.04 -4.61 -19.42
C ASP A 33 3.75 -5.66 -18.33
N VAL A 34 2.50 -6.11 -18.19
CA VAL A 34 2.15 -7.16 -17.23
C VAL A 34 2.66 -8.52 -17.71
N VAL A 35 3.49 -9.16 -16.88
CA VAL A 35 3.99 -10.52 -17.10
C VAL A 35 3.44 -11.44 -16.02
N TYR A 36 2.93 -12.59 -16.44
CA TYR A 36 2.56 -13.70 -15.55
C TYR A 36 3.61 -14.79 -15.66
N THR A 37 4.14 -15.23 -14.53
CA THR A 37 5.16 -16.28 -14.46
C THR A 37 4.93 -17.16 -13.25
N THR A 38 5.26 -18.43 -13.34
CA THR A 38 5.38 -19.31 -12.17
C THR A 38 6.74 -19.12 -11.48
N ALA A 39 6.89 -19.59 -10.24
CA ALA A 39 8.19 -19.52 -9.56
C ALA A 39 9.31 -20.32 -10.27
N PRO A 40 9.06 -21.52 -10.84
CA PRO A 40 10.06 -22.23 -11.63
C PRO A 40 10.47 -21.48 -12.91
N GLU A 41 9.52 -20.85 -13.60
CA GLU A 41 9.82 -20.03 -14.79
C GLU A 41 10.64 -18.79 -14.41
N LEU A 42 10.30 -18.13 -13.30
CA LEU A 42 11.06 -17.00 -12.78
C LEU A 42 12.49 -17.41 -12.41
N GLN A 43 12.65 -18.58 -11.77
CA GLN A 43 13.96 -19.14 -11.43
C GLN A 43 14.80 -19.39 -12.69
N ASN A 44 14.24 -20.02 -13.72
CA ASN A 44 14.93 -20.23 -14.98
C ASN A 44 15.34 -18.89 -15.63
N MET A 45 14.42 -17.91 -15.65
CA MET A 45 14.71 -16.59 -16.19
C MET A 45 15.83 -15.86 -15.44
N THR A 46 15.98 -16.05 -14.13
CA THR A 46 17.08 -15.46 -13.37
C THR A 46 18.38 -16.23 -13.53
N ASP A 47 18.35 -17.57 -13.48
CA ASP A 47 19.54 -18.43 -13.58
C ASP A 47 20.28 -18.26 -14.92
N LEU A 48 19.57 -17.93 -16.01
CA LEU A 48 20.18 -17.63 -17.31
C LEU A 48 21.21 -16.48 -17.28
N TYR A 49 21.08 -15.57 -16.32
CA TYR A 49 21.91 -14.36 -16.20
C TYR A 49 23.00 -14.47 -15.14
N ILE A 50 23.02 -15.53 -14.32
CA ILE A 50 23.98 -15.69 -13.23
C ILE A 50 25.34 -16.16 -13.78
N ALA A 51 26.41 -15.47 -13.38
CA ALA A 51 27.79 -15.86 -13.70
C ALA A 51 28.62 -16.17 -12.43
N PRO A 52 29.23 -17.37 -12.30
CA PRO A 52 29.16 -18.54 -13.19
C PRO A 52 27.76 -19.17 -13.19
N LYS A 53 27.41 -19.90 -14.26
CA LYS A 53 26.08 -20.52 -14.47
C LYS A 53 25.82 -21.70 -13.52
N GLU A 54 25.87 -21.46 -12.23
CA GLU A 54 25.46 -22.39 -11.18
C GLU A 54 24.03 -22.02 -10.73
N PRO A 55 23.12 -23.02 -10.57
CA PRO A 55 21.79 -22.74 -10.08
C PRO A 55 21.82 -22.07 -8.70
N PHE A 56 21.17 -20.92 -8.56
CA PHE A 56 21.06 -20.20 -7.29
C PHE A 56 19.58 -20.14 -6.87
N PRO A 57 19.07 -21.17 -6.16
CA PRO A 57 17.64 -21.28 -5.89
C PRO A 57 17.18 -20.21 -4.90
N ILE A 58 16.44 -19.22 -5.41
CA ILE A 58 15.92 -18.08 -4.64
C ILE A 58 14.41 -18.23 -4.45
N TRP A 59 13.64 -18.28 -5.54
CA TRP A 59 12.22 -17.92 -5.51
C TRP A 59 11.36 -18.94 -4.79
N GLU A 60 11.55 -20.24 -5.06
CA GLU A 60 10.83 -21.29 -4.35
C GLU A 60 11.13 -21.27 -2.85
N ARG A 61 12.40 -21.08 -2.47
CA ARG A 61 12.79 -21.00 -1.05
C ARG A 61 12.18 -19.77 -0.37
N PHE A 62 12.25 -18.62 -1.04
CA PHE A 62 11.70 -17.37 -0.54
C PHE A 62 10.19 -17.46 -0.36
N LEU A 63 9.46 -17.89 -1.39
CA LEU A 63 8.00 -17.99 -1.35
C LEU A 63 7.53 -19.01 -0.31
N ASN A 64 8.15 -20.19 -0.23
CA ASN A 64 7.83 -21.15 0.82
C ASN A 64 8.07 -20.56 2.23
N LYS A 65 9.10 -19.73 2.41
CA LYS A 65 9.38 -19.06 3.69
C LYS A 65 8.39 -17.94 4.02
N VAL A 66 7.91 -17.20 3.03
CA VAL A 66 6.90 -16.13 3.23
C VAL A 66 5.58 -16.71 3.73
N PHE A 67 5.18 -17.88 3.23
CA PHE A 67 3.93 -18.55 3.60
C PHE A 67 4.08 -19.56 4.75
N ASP A 68 5.30 -19.74 5.27
CA ASP A 68 5.60 -20.68 6.35
C ASP A 68 4.81 -20.35 7.63
N GLY A 69 4.17 -21.35 8.22
CA GLY A 69 3.36 -21.18 9.43
C GLY A 69 2.01 -20.46 9.26
N ILE A 70 1.51 -20.30 8.03
CA ILE A 70 0.20 -19.69 7.75
C ILE A 70 -0.69 -20.71 7.01
N PRO A 71 -1.33 -21.67 7.72
CA PRO A 71 -2.03 -22.78 7.09
C PRO A 71 -3.22 -22.36 6.22
N GLU A 72 -3.82 -21.19 6.49
CA GLU A 72 -4.93 -20.66 5.70
C GLU A 72 -4.46 -20.07 4.36
N ALA A 73 -3.16 -19.76 4.22
CA ALA A 73 -2.56 -19.20 3.02
C ALA A 73 -1.81 -20.30 2.24
N GLN A 74 -2.54 -21.20 1.58
CA GLN A 74 -1.93 -22.28 0.80
C GLN A 74 -1.38 -21.75 -0.53
N LEU A 75 -0.06 -21.84 -0.74
CA LEU A 75 0.63 -21.54 -1.99
C LEU A 75 1.04 -22.83 -2.72
N ASN A 76 0.62 -22.99 -3.97
CA ASN A 76 1.21 -23.94 -4.91
C ASN A 76 2.28 -23.23 -5.73
N VAL A 77 3.52 -23.24 -5.24
CA VAL A 77 4.67 -22.53 -5.83
C VAL A 77 4.90 -22.85 -7.32
N LYS A 78 4.48 -24.03 -7.78
CA LYS A 78 4.69 -24.47 -9.17
C LYS A 78 3.61 -23.99 -10.14
N GLU A 79 2.40 -23.73 -9.64
CA GLU A 79 1.23 -23.41 -10.48
C GLU A 79 0.74 -21.98 -10.28
N ASP A 80 0.91 -21.42 -9.08
CA ASP A 80 0.47 -20.07 -8.81
C ASP A 80 1.27 -19.05 -9.62
N LEU A 81 0.52 -18.13 -10.22
CA LEU A 81 1.07 -17.08 -11.06
C LEU A 81 1.53 -15.90 -10.20
N ILE A 82 2.75 -15.46 -10.48
CA ILE A 82 3.36 -14.22 -10.00
C ILE A 82 3.08 -13.15 -11.06
N LEU A 83 2.40 -12.09 -10.64
CA LEU A 83 2.20 -10.88 -11.43
C LEU A 83 3.43 -9.99 -11.30
N THR A 84 4.08 -9.65 -12.41
CA THR A 84 5.28 -8.82 -12.46
C THR A 84 5.34 -8.01 -13.75
N SER A 85 6.48 -7.38 -14.06
CA SER A 85 6.70 -6.62 -15.28
C SER A 85 8.06 -6.93 -15.93
N ASN A 86 8.28 -6.55 -17.19
CA ASN A 86 9.60 -6.75 -17.80
C ASN A 86 10.70 -5.96 -17.09
N ALA A 87 10.35 -4.78 -16.57
CA ALA A 87 11.24 -3.95 -15.76
C ALA A 87 11.62 -4.64 -14.45
N ASP A 88 10.63 -5.20 -13.74
CA ASP A 88 10.88 -5.98 -12.53
C ASP A 88 11.72 -7.22 -12.85
N LEU A 89 11.44 -7.94 -13.94
CA LEU A 89 12.25 -9.09 -14.35
C LEU A 89 13.72 -8.70 -14.60
N LEU A 90 13.97 -7.54 -15.20
CA LEU A 90 15.33 -7.01 -15.34
C LEU A 90 15.98 -6.76 -13.97
N TYR A 91 15.26 -6.09 -13.06
CA TYR A 91 15.73 -5.87 -11.70
C TYR A 91 16.07 -7.19 -10.98
N LEU A 92 15.16 -8.16 -11.01
CA LEU A 92 15.31 -9.46 -10.34
C LEU A 92 16.49 -10.27 -10.92
N ARG A 93 16.75 -10.18 -12.23
CA ARG A 93 17.92 -10.80 -12.87
C ARG A 93 19.24 -10.17 -12.39
N LEU A 94 19.33 -8.84 -12.39
CA LEU A 94 20.51 -8.12 -11.92
C LEU A 94 20.77 -8.39 -10.43
N LEU A 95 19.70 -8.43 -9.63
CA LEU A 95 19.78 -8.76 -8.22
C LEU A 95 20.24 -10.20 -7.99
N ALA A 96 19.67 -11.17 -8.70
CA ALA A 96 20.04 -12.58 -8.56
C ALA A 96 21.51 -12.84 -8.88
N ASP A 97 22.01 -12.27 -9.99
CA ASP A 97 23.43 -12.36 -10.36
C ASP A 97 24.35 -11.72 -9.30
N TYR A 98 23.98 -10.53 -8.81
CA TYR A 98 24.74 -9.85 -7.77
C TYR A 98 24.77 -10.65 -6.46
N LEU A 99 23.65 -11.22 -6.04
CA LEU A 99 23.56 -12.02 -4.81
C LEU A 99 24.36 -13.32 -4.93
N ALA A 100 24.34 -13.98 -6.09
CA ALA A 100 25.10 -15.21 -6.32
C ALA A 100 26.62 -15.00 -6.19
N GLN A 101 27.12 -13.82 -6.54
CA GLN A 101 28.54 -13.46 -6.46
C GLN A 101 28.94 -12.78 -5.14
N THR A 102 27.96 -12.43 -4.28
CA THR A 102 28.23 -11.68 -3.06
C THR A 102 28.44 -12.62 -1.86
N PRO A 103 29.52 -12.46 -1.07
CA PRO A 103 29.70 -13.26 0.14
C PRO A 103 28.50 -13.17 1.08
N LEU A 104 28.08 -14.31 1.64
CA LEU A 104 26.92 -14.39 2.55
C LEU A 104 27.03 -13.41 3.73
N THR A 105 28.23 -13.20 4.27
CA THR A 105 28.47 -12.25 5.36
C THR A 105 28.15 -10.80 4.98
N HIS A 106 28.30 -10.42 3.71
CA HIS A 106 27.94 -9.09 3.23
C HIS A 106 26.42 -8.95 3.09
N ILE A 107 25.74 -9.99 2.58
CA ILE A 107 24.29 -10.04 2.46
C ILE A 107 23.65 -9.96 3.85
N GLU A 108 24.14 -10.76 4.80
CA GLU A 108 23.68 -10.75 6.19
C GLU A 108 23.88 -9.38 6.84
N LEU A 109 25.06 -8.77 6.68
CA LEU A 109 25.33 -7.43 7.19
C LEU A 109 24.39 -6.38 6.57
N PHE A 110 24.08 -6.51 5.28
CA PHE A 110 23.14 -5.62 4.61
C PHE A 110 21.73 -5.74 5.20
N ILE A 111 21.22 -6.97 5.35
CA ILE A 111 19.90 -7.24 5.93
C ILE A 111 19.82 -6.70 7.36
N TRP A 112 20.80 -7.00 8.21
CA TRP A 112 20.79 -6.53 9.59
C TRP A 112 20.88 -5.02 9.70
N TRP A 113 21.61 -4.36 8.80
CA TRP A 113 21.64 -2.91 8.79
C TRP A 113 20.29 -2.30 8.37
N THR A 114 19.59 -2.90 7.40
CA THR A 114 18.20 -2.50 7.07
C THR A 114 17.28 -2.68 8.28
N VAL A 115 17.41 -3.77 9.03
CA VAL A 115 16.65 -3.97 10.28
C VAL A 115 16.99 -2.88 11.30
N VAL A 116 18.27 -2.52 11.46
CA VAL A 116 18.68 -1.43 12.36
C VAL A 116 18.06 -0.10 11.92
N GLU A 117 18.09 0.24 10.64
CA GLU A 117 17.49 1.48 10.11
C GLU A 117 15.98 1.56 10.37
N GLU A 118 15.24 0.46 10.17
CA GLU A 118 13.80 0.40 10.47
C GLU A 118 13.52 0.52 11.98
N LEU A 119 14.34 -0.11 12.82
CA LEU A 119 14.13 -0.13 14.26
C LEU A 119 14.66 1.11 14.99
N ILE A 120 15.53 1.90 14.36
CA ILE A 120 16.27 2.99 15.01
C ILE A 120 15.36 3.97 15.76
N LEU A 121 14.19 4.28 15.17
CA LEU A 121 13.18 5.20 15.72
C LEU A 121 12.39 4.63 16.91
N HIS A 122 12.51 3.32 17.17
CA HIS A 122 11.81 2.59 18.22
C HIS A 122 12.71 2.18 19.40
N THR A 123 13.97 2.61 19.39
CA THR A 123 14.96 2.29 20.44
C THR A 123 15.14 3.43 21.46
N THR A 124 16.37 3.67 21.90
CA THR A 124 16.72 4.64 22.94
C THR A 124 16.75 6.07 22.40
N THR A 125 16.88 7.06 23.29
CA THR A 125 16.95 8.46 22.88
C THR A 125 18.26 8.78 22.15
N GLU A 126 19.35 8.14 22.56
CA GLU A 126 20.69 8.33 22.03
C GLU A 126 20.74 7.89 20.56
N ILE A 127 20.22 6.69 20.26
CA ILE A 127 20.21 6.13 18.92
C ILE A 127 19.29 6.94 17.99
N ARG A 128 18.12 7.36 18.49
CA ARG A 128 17.22 8.25 17.73
C ARG A 128 17.88 9.60 17.41
N LYS A 129 18.63 10.17 18.36
CA LYS A 129 19.36 11.42 18.15
C LYS A 129 20.37 11.29 17.01
N LEU A 130 21.14 10.21 16.99
CA LEU A 130 22.09 9.91 15.89
C LEU A 130 21.36 9.81 14.54
N HIS A 131 20.20 9.14 14.49
CA HIS A 131 19.38 9.10 13.29
C HIS A 131 18.96 10.50 12.83
N TYR A 132 18.50 11.36 13.74
CA TYR A 132 18.08 12.72 13.37
C TYR A 132 19.25 13.60 12.93
N GLU A 133 20.40 13.52 13.60
CA GLU A 133 21.62 14.23 13.19
C GLU A 133 22.05 13.82 11.77
N HIS A 134 21.97 12.54 11.45
CA HIS A 134 22.20 12.04 10.09
C HIS A 134 21.14 12.52 9.10
N TYR A 135 19.86 12.40 9.43
CA TYR A 135 18.74 12.78 8.56
C TYR A 135 18.76 14.29 8.23
N GLN A 136 19.09 15.14 9.20
CA GLN A 136 19.27 16.59 9.01
C GLN A 136 20.41 16.92 8.04
N SER A 137 21.43 16.07 7.94
CA SER A 137 22.50 16.27 6.94
C SER A 137 22.04 15.97 5.51
N MET A 138 20.95 15.23 5.33
CA MET A 138 20.43 14.83 4.02
C MET A 138 19.21 15.63 3.56
N MET A 139 18.40 16.16 4.48
CA MET A 139 17.17 16.87 4.18
C MET A 139 17.29 18.37 4.44
N THR A 140 16.75 19.18 3.53
CA THR A 140 16.68 20.65 3.68
C THR A 140 15.58 21.10 4.64
N ALA A 141 14.68 20.20 5.03
CA ALA A 141 13.59 20.49 5.94
C ALA A 141 14.07 20.51 7.40
N ASN A 142 14.00 21.68 8.02
CA ASN A 142 14.23 21.83 9.45
C ASN A 142 13.02 21.33 10.24
N GLY A 143 13.18 20.24 11.01
CA GLY A 143 12.14 19.85 11.96
C GLY A 143 12.34 18.48 12.57
N PHE A 144 12.35 18.43 13.90
CA PHE A 144 12.12 17.20 14.65
C PHE A 144 10.62 17.00 14.80
N THR A 145 10.08 15.85 14.37
CA THR A 145 8.69 15.49 14.72
C THR A 145 8.64 15.16 16.21
N PRO A 146 7.85 15.88 17.04
CA PRO A 146 7.66 15.55 18.44
C PRO A 146 7.33 14.06 18.64
N ARG A 147 7.89 13.45 19.69
CA ARG A 147 7.69 12.00 19.94
C ARG A 147 6.21 11.62 20.03
N SER A 148 5.38 12.48 20.62
CA SER A 148 3.93 12.27 20.68
C SER A 148 3.32 12.15 19.28
N LEU A 149 3.61 13.07 18.37
CA LEU A 149 3.11 13.03 16.99
C LEU A 149 3.64 11.82 16.21
N TYR A 150 4.91 11.45 16.43
CA TYR A 150 5.48 10.24 15.84
C TYR A 150 4.76 8.97 16.32
N CYS A 151 4.53 8.85 17.63
CA CYS A 151 3.79 7.73 18.22
C CYS A 151 2.34 7.69 17.71
N THR A 152 1.64 8.84 17.69
CA THR A 152 0.27 8.92 17.15
C THR A 152 0.22 8.49 15.68
N GLY A 153 1.15 8.97 14.85
CA GLY A 153 1.25 8.55 13.45
C GLY A 153 1.53 7.06 13.29
N THR A 154 2.38 6.50 14.16
CA THR A 154 2.70 5.06 14.16
C THR A 154 1.47 4.22 14.53
N VAL A 155 0.77 4.58 15.60
CA VAL A 155 -0.47 3.89 16.02
C VAL A 155 -1.53 4.00 14.92
N ASN A 156 -1.70 5.17 14.30
CA ASN A 156 -2.63 5.32 13.19
C ASN A 156 -2.25 4.46 11.97
N LYS A 157 -0.96 4.41 11.60
CA LYS A 157 -0.48 3.59 10.47
C LYS A 157 -0.67 2.10 10.71
N LEU A 158 -0.56 1.63 11.95
CA LEU A 158 -0.61 0.21 12.31
C LEU A 158 -2.00 -0.28 12.72
N MET A 159 -2.74 0.54 13.45
CA MET A 159 -4.03 0.23 14.06
C MET A 159 -5.10 1.25 13.65
N GLY A 160 -5.03 1.75 12.42
CA GLY A 160 -5.88 2.86 11.96
C GLY A 160 -7.39 2.59 12.04
N MET A 161 -7.85 1.34 11.96
CA MET A 161 -9.27 1.02 12.19
C MET A 161 -9.67 1.22 13.66
N ALA A 162 -8.82 0.82 14.62
CA ALA A 162 -9.04 1.13 16.03
C ALA A 162 -8.98 2.63 16.33
N VAL A 163 -8.06 3.37 15.71
CA VAL A 163 -8.03 4.85 15.83
C VAL A 163 -9.29 5.46 15.21
N SER A 164 -9.76 4.91 14.10
CA SER A 164 -10.98 5.38 13.43
C SER A 164 -12.22 5.21 14.30
N TYR A 165 -12.29 4.17 15.13
CA TYR A 165 -13.38 4.00 16.11
C TYR A 165 -13.52 5.21 17.02
N ALA A 166 -12.40 5.82 17.46
CA ALA A 166 -12.43 6.96 18.37
C ALA A 166 -12.98 8.25 17.74
N ILE A 167 -12.99 8.36 16.40
CA ILE A 167 -13.55 9.50 15.66
C ILE A 167 -14.82 9.16 14.89
N ALA A 168 -15.16 7.87 14.82
CA ALA A 168 -16.39 7.38 14.22
C ALA A 168 -17.56 7.68 15.16
N GLY A 169 -18.73 7.96 14.58
CA GLY A 169 -19.91 8.27 15.37
C GLY A 169 -21.20 7.95 14.63
N GLN A 170 -22.20 7.48 15.36
CA GLN A 170 -23.54 7.21 14.80
C GLN A 170 -24.15 8.47 14.18
N ASN A 171 -23.93 9.65 14.76
CA ASN A 171 -24.41 10.92 14.22
C ASN A 171 -23.85 11.19 12.81
N PHE A 172 -22.60 10.80 12.53
CA PHE A 172 -22.05 10.94 11.18
C PHE A 172 -22.84 10.10 10.17
N LEU A 173 -23.23 8.86 10.53
CA LEU A 173 -24.00 7.98 9.65
C LEU A 173 -25.42 8.48 9.41
N GLN A 174 -26.01 9.15 10.40
CA GLN A 174 -27.37 9.68 10.33
C GLN A 174 -27.46 11.04 9.62
N ASP A 175 -26.48 11.92 9.83
CA ASP A 175 -26.57 13.32 9.40
C ASP A 175 -25.64 13.66 8.23
N THR A 176 -24.35 13.33 8.33
CA THR A 176 -23.34 13.77 7.36
C THR A 176 -23.24 12.83 6.16
N LYS A 177 -23.20 11.51 6.40
CA LYS A 177 -23.09 10.50 5.35
C LYS A 177 -24.19 10.63 4.29
N PRO A 178 -25.49 10.79 4.62
CA PRO A 178 -26.53 10.92 3.62
C PRO A 178 -26.39 12.18 2.76
N LYS A 179 -25.93 13.29 3.35
CA LYS A 179 -25.69 14.55 2.61
C LYS A 179 -24.53 14.40 1.62
N VAL A 180 -23.40 13.83 2.06
CA VAL A 180 -22.26 13.56 1.17
C VAL A 180 -22.64 12.57 0.07
N GLN A 181 -23.43 11.54 0.40
CA GLN A 181 -23.92 10.59 -0.58
C GLN A 181 -24.84 11.26 -1.63
N GLN A 182 -25.71 12.17 -1.19
CA GLN A 182 -26.55 12.95 -2.10
C GLN A 182 -25.70 13.88 -3.00
N MET A 183 -24.67 14.52 -2.46
CA MET A 183 -23.75 15.34 -3.25
C MET A 183 -23.06 14.51 -4.34
N LEU A 184 -22.55 13.33 -3.98
CA LEU A 184 -21.94 12.41 -4.95
C LEU A 184 -22.90 11.97 -6.05
N GLN A 185 -24.17 11.70 -5.70
CA GLN A 185 -25.20 11.38 -6.70
C GLN A 185 -25.42 12.54 -7.69
N TYR A 186 -25.45 13.78 -7.21
CA TYR A 186 -25.59 14.94 -8.11
C TYR A 186 -24.35 15.16 -8.98
N ILE A 187 -23.15 14.96 -8.43
CA ILE A 187 -21.90 15.02 -9.20
C ILE A 187 -21.90 13.93 -10.29
N GLN A 188 -22.30 12.70 -9.94
CA GLN A 188 -22.45 11.60 -10.87
C GLN A 188 -23.44 11.93 -12.00
N HIS A 189 -24.62 12.45 -11.68
CA HIS A 189 -25.59 12.86 -12.70
C HIS A 189 -25.09 14.01 -13.58
N ALA A 190 -24.35 14.96 -13.02
CA ALA A 190 -23.73 16.03 -13.80
C ALA A 190 -22.67 15.45 -14.77
N PHE A 191 -21.85 14.51 -14.32
CA PHE A 191 -20.89 13.79 -15.16
C PHE A 191 -21.59 13.01 -16.27
N GLU A 192 -22.65 12.26 -15.97
CA GLU A 192 -23.41 11.50 -16.97
C GLU A 192 -24.02 12.40 -18.04
N ARG A 193 -24.49 13.59 -17.68
CA ARG A 193 -24.95 14.60 -18.65
C ARG A 193 -23.80 15.09 -19.53
N LEU A 194 -22.65 15.43 -18.96
CA LEU A 194 -21.46 15.83 -19.72
C LEU A 194 -21.04 14.74 -20.72
N VAL A 195 -21.06 13.47 -20.33
CA VAL A 195 -20.74 12.33 -21.21
C VAL A 195 -21.74 12.20 -22.36
N ARG A 196 -23.04 12.44 -22.11
CA ARG A 196 -24.06 12.40 -23.18
C ARG A 196 -23.87 13.55 -24.17
N ASP A 197 -23.58 14.74 -23.68
CA ASP A 197 -23.51 15.97 -24.48
C ASP A 197 -22.19 16.12 -25.25
N THR A 198 -21.12 15.45 -24.81
CA THR A 198 -19.80 15.62 -25.43
C THR A 198 -19.75 15.12 -26.88
N THR A 199 -19.05 15.82 -27.76
CA THR A 199 -19.02 15.53 -29.20
C THR A 199 -17.83 14.68 -29.64
N TRP A 200 -16.80 14.55 -28.79
CA TRP A 200 -15.56 13.85 -29.13
C TRP A 200 -15.61 12.34 -28.89
N MET A 201 -16.60 11.83 -28.13
CA MET A 201 -16.78 10.40 -27.85
C MET A 201 -17.81 9.78 -28.80
N ASP A 202 -17.48 8.63 -29.37
CA ASP A 202 -18.47 7.82 -30.07
C ASP A 202 -19.51 7.20 -29.11
N TRP A 203 -20.62 6.71 -29.67
CA TRP A 203 -21.73 6.16 -28.90
C TRP A 203 -21.37 4.93 -28.06
N SER A 204 -20.49 4.06 -28.56
CA SER A 204 -20.09 2.84 -27.84
C SER A 204 -19.24 3.19 -26.62
N THR A 205 -18.31 4.13 -26.78
CA THR A 205 -17.46 4.64 -25.70
C THR A 205 -18.29 5.41 -24.66
N LYS A 206 -19.27 6.22 -25.10
CA LYS A 206 -20.21 6.88 -24.18
C LYS A 206 -20.98 5.87 -23.34
N ARG A 207 -21.54 4.83 -23.97
CA ARG A 207 -22.29 3.78 -23.27
C ARG A 207 -21.42 3.07 -22.23
N ALA A 208 -20.23 2.61 -22.60
CA ALA A 208 -19.30 1.98 -21.67
C ALA A 208 -18.91 2.90 -20.50
N THR A 209 -18.77 4.20 -20.76
CA THR A 209 -18.47 5.20 -19.72
C THR A 209 -19.63 5.38 -18.75
N LEU A 210 -20.86 5.44 -19.26
CA LEU A 210 -22.07 5.54 -18.43
C LEU A 210 -22.27 4.26 -17.61
N ASP A 211 -22.09 3.08 -18.21
CA ASP A 211 -22.19 1.79 -17.52
C ASP A 211 -21.16 1.71 -16.37
N LYS A 212 -19.93 2.22 -16.59
CA LYS A 212 -18.90 2.30 -15.55
C LYS A 212 -19.26 3.30 -14.44
N SER A 213 -19.81 4.46 -14.79
CA SER A 213 -20.28 5.49 -13.86
C SER A 213 -21.38 4.92 -12.97
N GLU A 214 -22.39 4.28 -13.56
CA GLU A 214 -23.51 3.66 -12.85
C GLU A 214 -23.06 2.53 -11.91
N ALA A 215 -22.07 1.73 -12.32
CA ALA A 215 -21.50 0.66 -11.51
C ALA A 215 -20.54 1.15 -10.40
N MET A 216 -20.26 2.45 -10.30
CA MET A 216 -19.29 2.99 -9.36
C MET A 216 -19.80 2.94 -7.92
N ARG A 217 -18.96 2.45 -7.00
CA ARG A 217 -19.31 2.35 -5.58
C ARG A 217 -18.73 3.53 -4.80
N SER A 218 -19.43 3.94 -3.74
CA SER A 218 -18.95 4.99 -2.83
C SER A 218 -18.77 4.44 -1.41
N LEU A 219 -17.56 4.59 -0.87
CA LEU A 219 -17.22 4.31 0.52
C LEU A 219 -17.05 5.63 1.26
N ILE A 220 -18.01 6.00 2.11
CA ILE A 220 -18.09 7.34 2.73
C ILE A 220 -17.92 7.21 4.25
N GLY A 221 -17.01 8.01 4.81
CA GLY A 221 -16.70 8.06 6.23
C GLY A 221 -15.79 6.92 6.68
N PHE A 222 -16.40 5.83 7.14
CA PHE A 222 -15.73 4.67 7.73
C PHE A 222 -16.54 3.39 7.51
N PRO A 223 -15.93 2.19 7.64
CA PRO A 223 -16.68 0.94 7.60
C PRO A 223 -17.60 0.82 8.82
N GLU A 224 -18.91 0.65 8.63
CA GLU A 224 -19.88 0.66 9.73
C GLU A 224 -19.60 -0.41 10.81
N TRP A 225 -19.03 -1.55 10.41
CA TRP A 225 -18.67 -2.62 11.34
C TRP A 225 -17.65 -2.20 12.41
N ILE A 226 -16.89 -1.11 12.23
CA ILE A 226 -15.96 -0.66 13.27
C ILE A 226 -16.69 -0.13 14.52
N LEU A 227 -17.96 0.27 14.39
CA LEU A 227 -18.79 0.69 15.53
C LEU A 227 -19.26 -0.49 16.39
N ASP A 228 -19.14 -1.71 15.87
CA ASP A 228 -19.33 -2.93 16.65
C ASP A 228 -18.01 -3.29 17.35
N GLU A 229 -17.96 -3.06 18.66
CA GLU A 229 -16.77 -3.32 19.46
C GLU A 229 -16.32 -4.78 19.39
N GLU A 230 -17.23 -5.74 19.23
CA GLU A 230 -16.86 -7.15 19.16
C GLU A 230 -16.13 -7.45 17.86
N GLN A 231 -16.63 -6.93 16.74
CA GLN A 231 -15.96 -7.05 15.44
C GLN A 231 -14.61 -6.34 15.42
N LEU A 232 -14.52 -5.16 16.04
CA LEU A 232 -13.27 -4.43 16.15
C LEU A 232 -12.26 -5.16 17.05
N LYS A 233 -12.69 -5.72 18.19
CA LYS A 233 -11.82 -6.53 19.05
C LYS A 233 -11.33 -7.77 18.33
N LYS A 234 -12.20 -8.44 17.56
CA LYS A 234 -11.85 -9.61 16.74
C LYS A 234 -10.78 -9.29 15.67
N LEU A 235 -10.70 -8.06 15.19
CA LEU A 235 -9.64 -7.66 14.26
C LEU A 235 -8.25 -7.68 14.92
N TYR A 236 -8.18 -7.52 16.24
CA TYR A 236 -6.96 -7.35 17.03
C TYR A 236 -6.82 -8.41 18.13
N ASP A 237 -7.57 -9.50 18.05
CA ASP A 237 -7.72 -10.50 19.12
C ASP A 237 -6.43 -11.26 19.46
N THR A 238 -5.51 -11.39 18.50
CA THR A 238 -4.22 -12.04 18.71
C THR A 238 -3.15 -11.15 19.32
N LEU A 239 -3.44 -9.88 19.61
CA LEU A 239 -2.46 -8.94 20.16
C LEU A 239 -2.45 -8.99 21.68
N ASP A 240 -1.26 -9.17 22.26
CA ASP A 240 -1.02 -9.05 23.71
C ASP A 240 -0.10 -7.84 23.94
N ILE A 241 -0.71 -6.66 24.05
CA ILE A 241 0.00 -5.38 24.09
C ILE A 241 0.36 -5.02 25.53
N SER A 242 1.63 -4.67 25.76
CA SER A 242 2.14 -4.26 27.07
C SER A 242 2.69 -2.83 27.05
N ASP A 243 2.33 -2.01 28.03
CA ASP A 243 2.82 -0.62 28.16
C ASP A 243 4.34 -0.52 28.28
N SER A 244 5.01 -1.60 28.68
CA SER A 244 6.47 -1.66 28.88
C SER A 244 7.25 -2.27 27.71
N GLN A 245 6.58 -2.83 26.70
CA GLN A 245 7.22 -3.62 25.63
C GLN A 245 6.94 -3.05 24.23
N HIS A 246 7.29 -1.78 24.01
CA HIS A 246 7.03 -1.06 22.74
C HIS A 246 7.48 -1.83 21.49
N LEU A 247 8.71 -2.36 21.48
CA LEU A 247 9.24 -3.06 20.31
C LEU A 247 8.47 -4.35 20.03
N ASP A 248 8.12 -5.11 21.07
CA ASP A 248 7.36 -6.35 20.93
C ASP A 248 5.95 -6.07 20.42
N ASN A 249 5.26 -5.07 20.98
CA ASN A 249 3.96 -4.60 20.50
C ASN A 249 3.98 -4.29 18.99
N MET A 250 5.01 -3.57 18.53
CA MET A 250 5.18 -3.22 17.12
C MET A 250 5.34 -4.47 16.25
N LEU A 251 6.19 -5.41 16.65
CA LEU A 251 6.43 -6.66 15.93
C LEU A 251 5.16 -7.52 15.87
N GLN A 252 4.41 -7.63 16.97
CA GLN A 252 3.12 -8.32 17.01
C GLN A 252 2.13 -7.72 15.99
N ILE A 253 1.99 -6.39 15.95
CA ILE A 253 1.05 -5.74 15.01
C ILE A 253 1.51 -5.89 13.56
N ILE A 254 2.81 -5.73 13.27
CA ILE A 254 3.36 -5.94 11.91
C ILE A 254 3.12 -7.38 11.46
N ARG A 255 3.36 -8.37 12.35
CA ARG A 255 3.09 -9.78 12.07
C ARG A 255 1.62 -10.02 11.78
N LEU A 256 0.71 -9.51 12.62
CA LEU A 256 -0.73 -9.61 12.42
C LEU A 256 -1.14 -9.06 11.04
N ARG A 257 -0.64 -7.88 10.66
CA ARG A 257 -0.94 -7.26 9.35
C ARG A 257 -0.45 -8.11 8.18
N ASN A 258 0.78 -8.62 8.25
CA ASN A 258 1.36 -9.44 7.19
C ASN A 258 0.65 -10.78 7.05
N VAL A 259 0.40 -11.47 8.17
CA VAL A 259 -0.38 -12.72 8.19
C VAL A 259 -1.78 -12.49 7.66
N LYS A 260 -2.46 -11.41 8.08
CA LYS A 260 -3.79 -11.07 7.54
C LYS A 260 -3.75 -10.92 6.03
N LYS A 261 -2.83 -10.13 5.47
CA LYS A 261 -2.69 -9.98 4.00
C LYS A 261 -2.49 -11.32 3.31
N LEU A 262 -1.61 -12.16 3.85
CA LEU A 262 -1.34 -13.49 3.30
C LEU A 262 -2.55 -14.42 3.42
N ARG A 263 -3.38 -14.35 4.46
CA ARG A 263 -4.60 -15.18 4.57
C ARG A 263 -5.64 -14.86 3.48
N TYR A 264 -5.73 -13.60 3.06
CA TYR A 264 -6.71 -13.16 2.06
C TYR A 264 -6.17 -13.12 0.63
N TRP A 265 -4.92 -13.56 0.38
CA TRP A 265 -4.23 -13.37 -0.90
C TRP A 265 -4.88 -14.03 -2.12
N ARG A 266 -5.61 -15.14 -1.92
CA ARG A 266 -6.37 -15.87 -2.95
C ARG A 266 -7.86 -15.56 -2.94
N LEU A 267 -8.34 -14.88 -1.91
CA LEU A 267 -9.76 -14.59 -1.80
C LEU A 267 -10.09 -13.46 -2.77
N LYS A 268 -11.24 -13.60 -3.46
CA LYS A 268 -11.74 -12.55 -4.35
C LYS A 268 -11.79 -11.24 -3.57
N ASN A 269 -11.24 -10.18 -4.14
CA ASN A 269 -11.27 -8.88 -3.49
C ASN A 269 -12.72 -8.51 -3.19
N VAL A 270 -13.04 -8.37 -1.91
CA VAL A 270 -14.32 -7.82 -1.48
C VAL A 270 -14.10 -6.33 -1.42
N VAL A 271 -14.82 -5.59 -2.27
CA VAL A 271 -14.72 -4.12 -2.31
C VAL A 271 -14.82 -3.58 -0.89
N GLY A 272 -13.77 -2.92 -0.47
CA GLY A 272 -13.54 -2.60 0.93
C GLY A 272 -12.68 -1.38 1.11
N TRP A 273 -12.36 -1.12 2.37
CA TRP A 273 -11.57 0.04 2.77
C TRP A 273 -10.08 -0.27 2.65
N ASP A 274 -9.49 0.04 1.49
CA ASP A 274 -8.04 -0.03 1.29
C ASP A 274 -7.28 1.11 1.96
N THR A 275 -8.00 2.19 2.28
CA THR A 275 -7.47 3.38 2.96
C THR A 275 -8.08 3.55 4.34
N LEU A 276 -7.34 4.19 5.24
CA LEU A 276 -7.80 4.41 6.61
C LEU A 276 -8.83 5.56 6.65
N PRO A 277 -9.91 5.43 7.43
CA PRO A 277 -10.86 6.53 7.66
C PRO A 277 -10.24 7.80 8.26
N THR A 278 -9.07 7.68 8.88
CA THR A 278 -8.29 8.77 9.45
C THR A 278 -7.46 9.57 8.43
N ASN A 279 -7.43 9.16 7.17
CA ASN A 279 -6.69 9.87 6.12
C ASN A 279 -7.43 11.16 5.71
N VAL A 280 -6.75 12.30 5.75
CA VAL A 280 -7.25 13.57 5.18
C VAL A 280 -6.93 13.59 3.68
N ASN A 281 -7.67 12.78 2.91
CA ASN A 281 -7.56 12.67 1.45
C ASN A 281 -8.83 12.00 0.89
N ALA A 282 -8.95 11.84 -0.43
CA ALA A 282 -9.93 11.00 -1.09
C ALA A 282 -9.26 10.13 -2.16
N PHE A 283 -9.83 8.97 -2.47
CA PHE A 283 -9.18 7.95 -3.29
C PHE A 283 -10.14 7.33 -4.30
N HIS A 284 -9.61 6.98 -5.47
CA HIS A 284 -10.29 6.13 -6.45
C HIS A 284 -9.52 4.81 -6.60
N THR A 285 -10.16 3.70 -6.23
CA THR A 285 -9.61 2.34 -6.38
C THR A 285 -10.08 1.76 -7.70
N PHE A 286 -9.20 1.80 -8.72
CA PHE A 286 -9.54 1.40 -10.09
C PHE A 286 -10.04 -0.06 -10.21
N GLN A 287 -9.44 -0.99 -9.45
CA GLN A 287 -9.80 -2.41 -9.52
C GLN A 287 -11.21 -2.69 -8.99
N ASP A 288 -11.67 -1.89 -8.03
CA ASP A 288 -12.97 -2.03 -7.38
C ASP A 288 -14.04 -1.12 -7.99
N ASN A 289 -13.66 -0.24 -8.93
CA ASN A 289 -14.49 0.86 -9.44
C ASN A 289 -15.16 1.63 -8.29
N ALA A 290 -14.36 2.04 -7.29
CA ALA A 290 -14.86 2.61 -6.05
C ALA A 290 -14.17 3.94 -5.72
N ILE A 291 -14.95 4.90 -5.23
CA ILE A 291 -14.48 6.15 -4.63
C ILE A 291 -14.55 6.00 -3.11
N THR A 292 -13.47 6.34 -2.42
CA THR A 292 -13.40 6.35 -0.95
C THR A 292 -13.19 7.78 -0.45
N ILE A 293 -14.10 8.23 0.41
CA ILE A 293 -14.06 9.52 1.09
C ILE A 293 -14.02 9.26 2.60
N PRO A 294 -12.82 9.14 3.20
CA PRO A 294 -12.62 9.00 4.63
C PRO A 294 -13.33 10.08 5.48
N ILE A 295 -13.72 9.74 6.71
CA ILE A 295 -14.33 10.72 7.63
C ILE A 295 -13.40 11.89 7.94
N ALA A 296 -12.08 11.66 7.96
CA ALA A 296 -11.11 12.70 8.29
C ALA A 296 -10.96 13.80 7.21
N ILE A 297 -11.41 13.62 5.97
CA ILE A 297 -11.51 14.74 5.02
C ILE A 297 -12.84 15.50 5.14
N LEU A 298 -13.87 14.90 5.74
CA LEU A 298 -15.21 15.48 5.89
C LEU A 298 -15.30 16.45 7.07
N GLN A 299 -14.37 17.40 7.12
CA GLN A 299 -14.28 18.46 8.11
C GLN A 299 -13.72 19.73 7.46
N TYR A 300 -13.72 20.84 8.21
CA TYR A 300 -13.08 22.08 7.75
C TYR A 300 -11.59 21.83 7.42
N PRO A 301 -11.05 22.37 6.31
CA PRO A 301 -11.64 23.35 5.39
C PRO A 301 -12.36 22.75 4.17
N PHE A 302 -12.60 21.44 4.11
CA PHE A 302 -13.18 20.77 2.94
C PHE A 302 -14.70 20.57 3.05
N TYR A 303 -15.21 20.40 4.26
CA TYR A 303 -16.64 20.19 4.50
C TYR A 303 -17.11 20.94 5.76
N HIS A 304 -18.43 20.99 5.97
CA HIS A 304 -19.08 21.78 7.03
C HIS A 304 -18.80 23.29 6.92
N LEU A 305 -18.84 23.83 5.69
CA LEU A 305 -18.53 25.24 5.39
C LEU A 305 -19.72 26.22 5.55
N GLY A 306 -20.85 25.74 6.07
CA GLY A 306 -22.07 26.52 6.32
C GLY A 306 -22.95 26.77 5.09
N LEU A 307 -22.36 27.00 3.91
CA LEU A 307 -23.08 27.09 2.64
C LEU A 307 -22.81 25.85 1.78
N GLU A 308 -23.87 25.23 1.25
CA GLU A 308 -23.72 24.03 0.42
C GLU A 308 -22.84 24.28 -0.81
N ALA A 309 -22.96 25.45 -1.45
CA ALA A 309 -22.12 25.80 -2.60
C ALA A 309 -20.61 25.75 -2.27
N LEU A 310 -20.22 26.07 -1.04
CA LEU A 310 -18.83 25.95 -0.61
C LEU A 310 -18.44 24.48 -0.43
N ASN A 311 -19.33 23.65 0.12
CA ASN A 311 -19.09 22.21 0.21
C ASN A 311 -18.89 21.61 -1.20
N TYR A 312 -19.80 21.87 -2.16
CA TYR A 312 -19.65 21.39 -3.56
C TYR A 312 -18.38 21.88 -4.26
N GLY A 313 -17.89 23.05 -3.89
CA GLY A 313 -16.65 23.59 -4.45
C GLY A 313 -15.38 22.94 -3.88
N ALA A 314 -15.48 22.26 -2.73
CA ALA A 314 -14.33 21.78 -1.96
C ALA A 314 -14.24 20.25 -1.84
N ILE A 315 -15.37 19.54 -1.66
CA ILE A 315 -15.45 18.07 -1.53
C ILE A 315 -15.98 17.42 -2.80
#